data_AF-A0A816GS48-F1
#
_entry.id   AF-A0A816GS48-F1
#
_cell.length_a   1.000
_cell.length_b   1.000
_cell.length_c   1.000
_cell.angle_alpha   90.00
_cell.angle_beta   90.00
_cell.angle_gamma   90.00
#
_symmetry.space_group_name_H-M   'P 1'
#
loop_
_entity.id
_entity.type
_entity.pdbx_description
1 polymer ?
#
loop_
_entity_poly.entity_id
_entity_poly.type
_entity_poly.pdbx_seq_one_letter_code
_entity_poly.pdbx_strand_id
1 'polypeptide(L)'
;SISNNQLPTYTSRTVQQAIKSLCGAQYTELFYIFNNGTLTQFDEFVNHHREQYARDRNLGLIKQTRNAFICNSIQQLTKTFLTVSLKDLANRVQFQSTNEAEKYLIDMIENGQIFASINKKDGMVIFHGSPEKFDANNMLSKLQDETEKRMLAEKQLRELERQISLSKTYIQRTQQSSPYHDRPKVLS
;
A
#
# COMPACT_ATOMS: atom_id res chain seq x y z
N SER A 1 -3.94 5.53 -7.80
CA SER A 1 -2.77 6.29 -7.31
C SER A 1 -1.90 5.35 -6.51
N ILE A 2 -0.78 4.90 -7.09
CA ILE A 2 0.14 3.98 -6.43
C ILE A 2 0.86 4.79 -5.34
N SER A 3 0.65 4.40 -4.09
CA SER A 3 1.35 4.96 -2.94
C SER A 3 2.85 4.79 -3.16
N ASN A 4 3.55 5.91 -3.38
CA ASN A 4 4.99 5.99 -3.22
C ASN A 4 5.31 5.52 -1.81
N ASN A 5 5.71 4.26 -1.66
CA ASN A 5 6.18 3.69 -0.41
C ASN A 5 7.62 4.20 -0.14
N GLN A 6 7.77 5.52 -0.17
CA GLN A 6 9.02 6.20 0.11
C GLN A 6 9.12 6.35 1.62
N LEU A 7 10.24 5.85 2.16
CA LEU A 7 10.55 6.01 3.57
C LEU A 7 10.52 7.51 3.94
N PRO A 8 10.01 7.88 5.12
CA PRO A 8 9.94 9.27 5.53
C PRO A 8 11.30 9.98 5.49
N THR A 9 11.31 11.30 5.25
CA THR A 9 12.54 12.09 5.09
C THR A 9 13.43 12.10 6.34
N TYR A 10 12.84 11.87 7.52
CA TYR A 10 13.56 11.75 8.79
C TYR A 10 14.24 10.38 9.00
N THR A 11 14.12 9.45 8.04
CA THR A 11 14.83 8.16 8.08
C THR A 11 16.33 8.40 8.05
N SER A 12 17.08 7.68 8.91
CA SER A 12 18.54 7.80 8.98
C SER A 12 19.21 7.62 7.61
N ARG A 13 20.20 8.47 7.30
CA ARG A 13 21.01 8.37 6.09
C ARG A 13 21.68 7.00 5.94
N THR A 14 22.09 6.40 7.05
CA THR A 14 22.70 5.06 7.07
C THR A 14 21.72 4.00 6.59
N VAL A 15 20.45 4.08 6.98
CA VAL A 15 19.39 3.15 6.54
C VAL A 15 19.12 3.34 5.05
N GLN A 16 19.02 4.59 4.58
CA GLN A 16 18.82 4.88 3.15
C GLN A 16 19.98 4.34 2.29
N GLN A 17 21.22 4.49 2.74
CA GLN A 17 22.41 3.94 2.07
C GLN A 17 22.45 2.42 2.10
N ALA A 18 22.14 1.81 3.25
CA ALA A 18 22.11 0.36 3.42
C ALA A 18 21.06 -0.29 2.52
N ILE A 19 19.85 0.27 2.43
CA ILE A 19 18.80 -0.24 1.53
C ILE A 19 19.27 -0.20 0.07
N LYS A 20 19.87 0.93 -0.36
CA LYS A 20 20.38 1.06 -1.72
C LYS A 20 21.52 0.08 -2.01
N SER A 21 22.39 -0.18 -1.04
CA SER A 21 23.60 -0.99 -1.21
C SER A 21 23.39 -2.49 -1.02
N LEU A 22 22.50 -2.90 -0.10
CA LEU A 22 22.36 -4.29 0.35
C LEU A 22 21.08 -4.94 -0.17
N CYS A 23 20.00 -4.18 -0.24
CA CYS A 23 18.69 -4.66 -0.69
C CYS A 23 18.32 -4.17 -2.10
N GLY A 24 19.10 -3.23 -2.65
CA GLY A 24 18.66 -2.36 -3.74
C GLY A 24 18.29 -3.12 -5.00
N ALA A 25 19.28 -3.60 -5.75
CA ALA A 25 19.06 -4.01 -7.13
C ALA A 25 17.98 -5.11 -7.29
N GLN A 26 18.04 -6.22 -6.54
CA GLN A 26 17.11 -7.33 -6.79
C GLN A 26 15.68 -7.04 -6.30
N TYR A 27 15.52 -6.35 -5.17
CA TYR A 27 14.19 -6.07 -4.64
C TYR A 27 13.54 -4.84 -5.30
N THR A 28 14.33 -3.82 -5.67
CA THR A 28 13.80 -2.67 -6.41
C THR A 28 13.45 -3.03 -7.85
N GLU A 29 14.24 -3.86 -8.50
CA GLU A 29 13.94 -4.32 -9.85
C GLU A 29 12.71 -5.24 -9.85
N LEU A 30 12.59 -6.13 -8.85
CA LEU A 30 11.37 -6.93 -8.68
C LEU A 30 10.14 -6.04 -8.49
N PHE A 31 10.25 -4.94 -7.75
CA PHE A 31 9.16 -3.95 -7.62
C PHE A 31 8.85 -3.27 -8.96
N TYR A 32 9.86 -2.94 -9.76
CA TYR A 32 9.65 -2.37 -11.09
C TYR A 32 8.89 -3.36 -12.00
N ILE A 33 9.34 -4.62 -12.05
CA ILE A 33 8.68 -5.71 -12.79
C ILE A 33 7.26 -5.92 -12.27
N PHE A 34 7.03 -5.84 -10.95
CA PHE A 34 5.70 -5.99 -10.37
C PHE A 34 4.68 -4.96 -10.91
N ASN A 35 5.13 -3.73 -11.16
CA ASN A 35 4.24 -2.66 -11.61
C ASN A 35 4.10 -2.56 -13.13
N ASN A 36 5.16 -2.92 -13.87
CA ASN A 36 5.25 -2.62 -15.31
C ASN A 36 5.49 -3.84 -16.19
N GLY A 37 5.89 -4.97 -15.60
CA GLY A 37 6.27 -6.18 -16.32
C GLY A 37 5.12 -7.17 -16.49
N THR A 38 5.48 -8.35 -16.99
CA THR A 38 4.57 -9.49 -17.18
C THR A 38 4.84 -10.63 -16.20
N LEU A 39 3.90 -11.57 -16.07
CA LEU A 39 4.06 -12.72 -15.16
C LEU A 39 5.28 -13.57 -15.52
N THR A 40 5.56 -13.77 -16.82
CA THR A 40 6.76 -14.49 -17.28
C THR A 40 8.03 -13.77 -16.85
N GLN A 41 8.11 -12.45 -17.05
CA GLN A 41 9.27 -11.66 -16.62
C GLN A 41 9.48 -11.73 -15.11
N PHE A 42 8.38 -11.70 -14.34
CA PHE A 42 8.42 -11.88 -12.89
C PHE A 42 8.99 -13.26 -12.52
N ASP A 43 8.50 -14.33 -13.14
CA ASP A 43 8.94 -15.69 -12.84
C ASP A 43 10.40 -15.94 -13.23
N GLU A 44 10.82 -15.47 -14.41
CA GLU A 44 12.21 -15.54 -14.87
C GLU A 44 13.15 -14.80 -13.92
N PHE A 45 12.79 -13.58 -13.53
CA PHE A 45 13.59 -12.77 -12.62
C PHE A 45 13.71 -13.40 -11.22
N VAL A 46 12.59 -13.90 -10.67
CA VAL A 46 12.57 -14.59 -9.36
C VAL A 46 13.41 -15.86 -9.40
N ASN A 47 13.33 -16.63 -10.49
CA ASN A 47 14.13 -17.85 -10.65
C ASN A 47 15.62 -17.54 -10.77
N HIS A 48 15.98 -16.48 -11.51
CA HIS A 48 17.37 -16.03 -11.64
C HIS A 48 17.98 -15.62 -10.29
N HIS A 49 17.22 -14.94 -9.42
CA HIS A 49 17.67 -14.47 -8.11
C HIS A 49 17.29 -15.38 -6.93
N ARG A 50 16.82 -16.61 -7.20
CA ARG A 50 16.27 -17.54 -6.19
C ARG A 50 17.21 -17.81 -5.02
N GLU A 51 18.49 -18.04 -5.30
CA GLU A 51 19.50 -18.34 -4.27
C GLU A 51 19.68 -17.19 -3.29
N GLN A 52 19.57 -15.95 -3.77
CA GLN A 52 19.67 -14.78 -2.92
C GLN A 52 18.45 -14.63 -2.03
N TYR A 53 17.24 -14.79 -2.57
CA TYR A 53 16.02 -14.78 -1.75
C TYR A 53 16.00 -15.91 -0.71
N ALA A 54 16.63 -17.05 -1.01
CA ALA A 54 16.80 -18.13 -0.06
C ALA A 54 17.80 -17.76 1.06
N ARG A 55 18.94 -17.15 0.72
CA ARG A 55 19.92 -16.64 1.70
C ARG A 55 19.29 -15.60 2.63
N ASP A 56 18.48 -14.70 2.08
CA ASP A 56 17.77 -13.66 2.84
C ASP A 56 16.58 -14.19 3.64
N ARG A 57 16.24 -15.48 3.51
CA ARG A 57 15.08 -16.16 4.13
C ARG A 57 13.73 -15.55 3.74
N ASN A 58 13.65 -14.93 2.56
CA ASN A 58 12.46 -14.23 2.07
C ASN A 58 11.72 -14.99 0.95
N LEU A 59 12.19 -16.18 0.55
CA LEU A 59 11.64 -16.93 -0.58
C LEU A 59 10.12 -17.21 -0.46
N GLY A 60 9.61 -17.44 0.75
CA GLY A 60 8.17 -17.62 0.99
C GLY A 60 7.35 -16.38 0.66
N LEU A 61 7.86 -15.20 1.05
CA LEU A 61 7.23 -13.90 0.74
C LEU A 61 7.24 -13.63 -0.76
N ILE A 62 8.35 -13.93 -1.46
CA ILE A 62 8.43 -13.77 -2.92
C ILE A 62 7.38 -14.63 -3.64
N LYS A 63 7.15 -15.86 -3.17
CA LYS A 63 6.08 -16.72 -3.71
C LYS A 63 4.69 -16.13 -3.47
N GLN A 64 4.45 -15.54 -2.30
CA GLN A 64 3.17 -14.84 -2.03
C GLN A 64 3.01 -13.61 -2.93
N THR A 65 4.09 -12.86 -3.19
CA THR A 65 4.09 -11.72 -4.11
C THR A 65 3.68 -12.13 -5.52
N ARG A 66 4.03 -13.34 -5.98
CA ARG A 66 3.56 -13.86 -7.27
C ARG A 66 2.03 -13.93 -7.36
N ASN A 67 1.37 -14.43 -6.32
CA ASN A 67 -0.10 -14.46 -6.27
C ASN A 67 -0.68 -13.03 -6.24
N ALA A 68 -0.07 -12.14 -5.45
CA ALA A 68 -0.47 -10.74 -5.42
C ALA A 68 -0.30 -10.04 -6.77
N PHE A 69 0.74 -10.38 -7.54
CA PHE A 69 0.96 -9.88 -8.89
C PHE A 69 -0.20 -10.27 -9.80
N ILE A 70 -0.57 -11.56 -9.82
CA ILE A 70 -1.68 -12.07 -10.61
C ILE A 70 -2.99 -11.36 -10.24
N CYS A 71 -3.29 -11.27 -8.94
CA CYS A 71 -4.48 -10.55 -8.45
C CYS A 71 -4.48 -9.09 -8.90
N ASN A 72 -3.34 -8.39 -8.79
CA ASN A 72 -3.20 -7.01 -9.24
C ASN A 72 -3.41 -6.88 -10.75
N SER A 73 -2.83 -7.77 -11.57
CA SER A 73 -3.02 -7.76 -13.03
C SER A 73 -4.50 -7.91 -13.40
N ILE A 74 -5.22 -8.83 -12.77
CA ILE A 74 -6.67 -9.00 -13.00
C ILE A 74 -7.44 -7.74 -12.54
N GLN A 75 -7.11 -7.16 -11.38
CA GLN A 75 -7.70 -5.91 -10.91
C GLN A 75 -7.44 -4.71 -11.83
N GLN A 76 -6.33 -4.68 -12.58
CA GLN A 76 -6.14 -3.63 -13.59
C GLN A 76 -7.10 -3.80 -14.77
N LEU A 77 -7.43 -5.04 -15.16
CA LEU A 77 -8.39 -5.30 -16.22
C LEU A 77 -9.80 -4.80 -15.87
N THR A 78 -10.18 -4.86 -14.59
CA THR A 78 -11.50 -4.34 -14.15
C THR A 78 -11.62 -2.82 -14.27
N LYS A 79 -10.51 -2.10 -14.44
CA LYS A 79 -10.50 -0.63 -14.60
C LYS A 79 -10.65 -0.21 -16.07
N THR A 80 -10.28 -1.08 -17.01
CA THR A 80 -10.24 -0.76 -18.45
C THR A 80 -11.30 -1.51 -19.24
N PHE A 81 -11.84 -2.61 -18.71
CA PHE A 81 -12.80 -3.45 -19.40
C PHE A 81 -14.06 -3.69 -18.55
N LEU A 82 -15.22 -3.64 -19.20
CA LEU A 82 -16.48 -4.12 -18.64
C LEU A 82 -16.67 -5.63 -18.89
N THR A 83 -16.21 -6.13 -20.03
CA THR A 83 -16.33 -7.54 -20.40
C THR A 83 -15.07 -7.98 -21.15
N VAL A 84 -14.55 -9.16 -20.82
CA VAL A 84 -13.35 -9.75 -21.42
C VAL A 84 -13.56 -11.25 -21.61
N SER A 85 -13.10 -11.82 -22.72
CA SER A 85 -13.13 -13.27 -22.88
C SER A 85 -12.13 -13.97 -21.96
N LEU A 86 -12.44 -15.17 -21.47
CA LEU A 86 -11.52 -15.95 -20.63
C LEU A 86 -10.18 -16.21 -21.33
N LYS A 87 -10.20 -16.40 -22.66
CA LYS A 87 -8.99 -16.57 -23.48
C LYS A 87 -8.15 -15.30 -23.51
N ASP A 88 -8.78 -14.15 -23.70
CA ASP A 88 -8.11 -12.85 -23.71
C ASP A 88 -7.54 -12.45 -22.36
N LEU A 89 -8.24 -12.83 -21.28
CA LEU A 89 -7.74 -12.65 -19.91
C LEU A 89 -6.53 -13.55 -19.65
N ALA A 90 -6.60 -14.82 -20.05
CA ALA A 90 -5.48 -15.76 -19.94
C ALA A 90 -4.24 -15.27 -20.70
N ASN A 91 -4.41 -14.77 -21.92
CA ASN A 91 -3.31 -14.23 -22.72
C ASN A 91 -2.67 -12.99 -22.10
N ARG A 92 -3.46 -12.06 -21.56
CA ARG A 92 -2.95 -10.82 -20.95
C ARG A 92 -2.19 -11.05 -19.65
N VAL A 93 -2.68 -11.97 -18.82
CA VAL A 93 -2.04 -12.33 -17.55
C VAL A 93 -0.95 -13.41 -17.74
N GLN A 94 -0.86 -13.98 -18.95
CA GLN A 94 0.07 -15.05 -19.33
C GLN A 94 -0.15 -16.37 -18.55
N PHE A 95 -1.42 -16.73 -18.35
CA PHE A 95 -1.78 -18.05 -17.83
C PHE A 95 -1.53 -19.14 -18.86
N GLN A 96 -1.27 -20.36 -18.37
CA GLN A 96 -1.03 -21.52 -19.24
C GLN A 96 -2.33 -22.03 -19.87
N SER A 97 -3.47 -21.76 -19.24
CA SER A 97 -4.78 -22.20 -19.72
C SER A 97 -5.91 -21.27 -19.27
N THR A 98 -7.05 -21.34 -19.98
CA THR A 98 -8.29 -20.67 -19.57
C THR A 98 -8.85 -21.21 -18.25
N ASN A 99 -8.58 -22.48 -17.92
CA ASN A 99 -9.01 -23.10 -16.67
C ASN A 99 -8.27 -22.51 -15.46
N GLU A 100 -6.99 -22.22 -15.62
CA GLU A 100 -6.19 -21.54 -14.60
C GLU A 100 -6.73 -20.13 -14.35
N ALA A 101 -7.04 -19.40 -15.42
CA ALA A 101 -7.67 -18.09 -15.34
C ALA A 101 -9.01 -18.11 -14.60
N GLU A 102 -9.85 -19.10 -14.91
CA GLU A 102 -11.14 -19.29 -14.25
C GLU A 102 -10.99 -19.56 -12.74
N LYS A 103 -10.04 -20.42 -12.36
CA LYS A 103 -9.76 -20.71 -10.95
C LYS A 103 -9.38 -19.44 -10.18
N TYR A 104 -8.45 -18.65 -10.71
CA TYR A 104 -8.04 -17.39 -10.08
C TYR A 104 -9.22 -16.41 -9.97
N LEU A 105 -10.07 -16.31 -11.00
CA LEU A 105 -11.26 -15.46 -10.94
C LEU A 105 -12.23 -15.89 -9.85
N ILE A 106 -12.50 -17.19 -9.71
CA ILE A 106 -13.37 -17.73 -8.66
C ILE A 106 -12.79 -17.36 -7.28
N ASP A 107 -11.51 -17.66 -7.04
CA ASP A 107 -10.85 -17.35 -5.77
C ASP A 107 -10.90 -15.84 -5.48
N MET A 108 -10.72 -14.98 -6.48
CA MET A 108 -10.78 -13.52 -6.31
C MET A 108 -12.20 -13.01 -6.04
N ILE A 109 -13.23 -13.61 -6.63
CA ILE A 109 -14.63 -13.27 -6.38
C ILE A 109 -15.04 -13.72 -4.96
N GLU A 110 -14.69 -14.94 -4.56
CA GLU A 110 -14.98 -15.49 -3.22
C GLU A 110 -14.33 -14.67 -2.11
N ASN A 111 -13.10 -14.22 -2.33
CA ASN A 111 -12.38 -13.36 -1.39
C ASN A 111 -12.79 -11.88 -1.43
N GLY A 112 -13.77 -11.50 -2.28
CA GLY A 112 -14.23 -10.12 -2.42
C GLY A 112 -13.19 -9.16 -3.00
N GLN A 113 -12.18 -9.66 -3.72
CA GLN A 113 -11.11 -8.85 -4.31
C GLN A 113 -11.53 -8.18 -5.63
N ILE A 114 -12.49 -8.78 -6.34
CA ILE A 114 -13.14 -8.23 -7.53
C ILE A 114 -14.63 -8.56 -7.49
N PHE A 115 -15.42 -7.77 -8.22
CA PHE A 115 -16.83 -8.03 -8.44
C PHE A 115 -17.02 -8.41 -9.90
N ALA A 116 -17.28 -9.69 -10.17
CA ALA A 116 -17.37 -10.19 -11.53
C ALA A 116 -18.33 -11.38 -11.62
N SER A 117 -18.79 -11.68 -12.83
CA SER A 117 -19.54 -12.89 -13.13
C SER A 117 -18.93 -13.60 -14.34
N ILE A 118 -18.87 -14.92 -14.27
CA ILE A 118 -18.29 -15.77 -15.31
C ILE A 118 -19.43 -16.46 -16.07
N ASN A 119 -19.54 -16.18 -17.37
CA ASN A 119 -20.43 -16.90 -18.26
C ASN A 119 -19.65 -18.00 -18.97
N LYS A 120 -19.74 -19.23 -18.46
CA LYS A 120 -19.02 -20.38 -19.01
C LYS A 120 -19.49 -20.80 -20.41
N LYS A 121 -20.75 -20.53 -20.77
CA LYS A 121 -21.31 -20.90 -22.08
C LYS A 121 -20.66 -20.07 -23.19
N ASP A 122 -20.53 -18.77 -22.93
CA ASP A 122 -19.96 -17.82 -23.89
C ASP A 122 -18.45 -17.61 -23.71
N GLY A 123 -17.87 -18.16 -22.64
CA GLY A 123 -16.45 -18.01 -22.31
C GLY A 123 -16.07 -16.58 -21.93
N MET A 124 -16.99 -15.83 -21.31
CA MET A 124 -16.84 -14.40 -21.04
C MET A 124 -16.86 -14.10 -19.53
N VAL A 125 -16.09 -13.08 -19.14
CA VAL A 125 -16.04 -12.52 -17.79
C VAL A 125 -16.61 -11.12 -17.85
N ILE A 126 -17.63 -10.86 -17.05
CA ILE A 126 -18.28 -9.55 -16.92
C ILE A 126 -17.84 -8.96 -15.59
N PHE A 127 -17.14 -7.83 -15.64
CA PHE A 127 -16.74 -7.08 -14.45
C PHE A 127 -17.86 -6.13 -14.04
N HIS A 128 -18.19 -6.14 -12.76
CA HIS A 128 -19.20 -5.27 -12.17
C HIS A 128 -18.51 -4.15 -11.38
N GLY A 129 -19.20 -3.02 -11.23
CA GLY A 129 -18.79 -2.00 -10.27
C GLY A 129 -18.84 -2.53 -8.83
N SER A 130 -18.19 -1.82 -7.91
CA SER A 130 -18.29 -2.12 -6.48
C SER A 130 -19.77 -2.20 -6.06
N PRO A 131 -20.20 -3.27 -5.36
CA PRO A 131 -21.55 -3.41 -4.83
C PRO A 131 -21.77 -2.52 -3.60
N GLU A 132 -20.79 -1.69 -3.21
CA GLU A 132 -20.94 -0.67 -2.17
C GLU A 132 -21.97 0.38 -2.61
N LYS A 133 -23.23 0.01 -2.41
CA LYS A 133 -24.33 0.93 -2.20
C LYS A 133 -24.02 1.57 -0.87
N PHE A 134 -23.92 2.88 -0.82
CA PHE A 134 -23.63 3.65 0.40
C PHE A 134 -24.78 3.52 1.41
N ASP A 135 -25.02 2.31 1.92
CA ASP A 135 -26.11 2.00 2.83
C ASP A 135 -25.83 2.71 4.15
N ALA A 136 -26.78 3.56 4.54
CA ALA A 136 -26.59 4.60 5.53
C ALA A 136 -26.02 4.08 6.86
N ASN A 137 -26.41 2.87 7.31
CA ASN A 137 -26.05 2.39 8.65
C ASN A 137 -24.61 1.87 8.76
N ASN A 138 -24.13 1.08 7.80
CA ASN A 138 -22.75 0.58 7.83
C ASN A 138 -21.75 1.72 7.57
N MET A 139 -22.09 2.63 6.65
CA MET A 139 -21.29 3.83 6.41
C MET A 139 -21.27 4.76 7.62
N LEU A 140 -22.42 4.96 8.29
CA LEU A 140 -22.49 5.79 9.49
C LEU A 140 -21.66 5.21 10.64
N SER A 141 -21.67 3.88 10.84
CA SER A 141 -20.79 3.24 11.83
C SER A 141 -19.31 3.44 11.49
N LYS A 142 -18.89 3.22 10.23
CA LYS A 142 -17.50 3.47 9.81
C LYS A 142 -17.10 4.93 10.03
N LEU A 143 -17.98 5.88 9.71
CA LEU A 143 -17.75 7.31 9.90
C LEU A 143 -17.64 7.67 11.39
N GLN A 144 -18.48 7.08 12.24
CA GLN A 144 -18.40 7.24 13.68
C GLN A 144 -17.05 6.72 14.21
N ASP A 145 -16.64 5.50 13.84
CA ASP A 145 -15.36 4.92 14.25
C ASP A 145 -14.18 5.80 13.83
N GLU A 146 -14.19 6.32 12.60
CA GLU A 146 -13.14 7.22 12.12
C GLU A 146 -13.15 8.58 12.85
N THR A 147 -14.33 9.08 13.23
CA THR A 147 -14.46 10.31 14.01
C THR A 147 -13.90 10.12 15.41
N GLU A 148 -14.20 8.99 16.07
CA GLU A 148 -13.69 8.65 17.39
C GLU A 148 -12.16 8.51 17.39
N LYS A 149 -11.59 7.84 16.38
CA LYS A 149 -10.12 7.76 16.21
C LYS A 149 -9.47 9.14 16.07
N ARG A 150 -10.09 10.04 15.29
CA ARG A 150 -9.60 11.41 15.13
C ARG A 150 -9.70 12.22 16.42
N MET A 151 -10.80 12.11 17.15
CA MET A 151 -10.97 12.77 18.45
C MET A 151 -9.94 12.30 19.47
N LEU A 152 -9.64 10.99 19.48
CA LEU A 152 -8.61 10.42 20.35
C LEU A 152 -7.22 10.98 20.02
N ALA A 153 -6.85 10.99 18.74
CA ALA A 153 -5.58 11.56 18.28
C ALA A 153 -5.48 13.06 18.63
N GLU A 154 -6.56 13.82 18.45
CA GLU A 154 -6.61 15.25 18.80
C GLU A 154 -6.45 15.48 20.31
N LYS A 155 -7.05 14.62 21.15
CA LYS A 155 -6.86 14.65 22.59
C LYS A 155 -5.40 14.39 22.99
N GLN A 156 -4.74 13.42 22.33
CA GLN A 156 -3.32 13.15 22.55
C GLN A 156 -2.45 14.33 22.11
N LEU A 157 -2.77 14.95 20.97
CA LEU A 157 -2.07 16.13 20.47
C LEU A 157 -2.17 17.30 21.45
N ARG A 158 -3.39 17.61 21.95
CA ARG A 158 -3.60 18.66 22.96
C ARG A 158 -2.80 18.42 24.24
N GLU A 159 -2.71 17.17 24.70
CA GLU A 159 -1.93 16.84 25.89
C GLU A 159 -0.42 17.00 25.65
N LEU A 160 0.09 16.63 24.48
CA LEU A 160 1.47 16.88 24.10
C LEU A 160 1.77 18.39 23.99
N GLU A 161 0.88 19.17 23.39
CA GLU A 161 0.99 20.63 23.34
C GLU A 161 1.04 21.25 24.74
N ARG A 162 0.16 20.78 25.65
CA ARG A 162 0.17 21.19 27.05
C ARG A 162 1.51 20.89 27.71
N GLN A 163 2.05 19.67 27.55
CA GLN A 163 3.34 19.30 28.11
C GLN A 163 4.50 20.13 27.56
N ILE A 164 4.51 20.39 26.24
CA ILE A 164 5.52 21.25 25.61
C ILE A 164 5.42 22.68 26.13
N SER A 165 4.20 23.23 26.24
CA SER A 165 3.96 24.59 26.75
C SER A 165 4.45 24.78 28.20
N LEU A 166 4.36 23.73 29.02
CA LEU A 166 4.82 23.73 30.41
C LEU A 166 6.32 23.37 30.54
N SER A 167 6.98 23.00 29.44
CA SER A 167 8.38 22.62 29.48
C SER A 167 9.28 23.84 29.73
N LYS A 168 10.27 23.68 30.61
CA LYS A 168 11.19 24.77 30.98
C LYS A 168 11.91 25.36 29.76
N THR A 169 12.31 24.52 28.82
CA THR A 169 12.99 24.91 27.58
C THR A 169 12.11 25.76 26.67
N TYR A 170 10.81 25.44 26.56
CA TYR A 170 9.87 26.23 25.79
C TYR A 170 9.62 27.60 26.44
N ILE A 171 9.32 27.61 27.75
CA ILE A 171 9.09 28.84 28.53
C ILE A 171 10.30 29.79 28.46
N GLN A 172 11.51 29.26 28.65
CA GLN A 172 12.75 30.05 28.56
C GLN A 172 12.94 30.66 27.17
N ARG A 173 12.72 29.89 26.10
CA ARG A 173 12.84 30.41 24.73
C ARG A 173 11.79 31.48 24.43
N THR A 174 10.54 31.30 24.86
CA THR A 174 9.47 32.29 24.65
C THR A 174 9.66 33.57 25.44
N GLN A 175 10.27 33.48 26.64
CA GLN A 175 10.62 34.65 27.45
C GLN A 175 11.80 35.43 26.86
N GLN A 176 12.79 34.74 26.30
CA GLN A 176 13.94 35.36 25.62
C GLN A 176 13.56 36.05 24.30
N SER A 177 12.58 35.52 23.57
CA SER A 177 12.06 36.14 22.33
C SER A 177 11.02 37.25 22.57
N SER A 178 10.69 37.55 23.83
CA SER A 178 9.74 38.62 24.15
C SER A 178 10.42 39.99 23.96
N PRO A 179 9.83 40.96 23.23
CA PRO A 179 10.41 42.30 23.01
C PRO A 179 10.54 43.14 24.30
N TYR A 180 10.22 42.57 25.46
CA TYR A 180 10.35 43.17 26.79
C TYR A 180 11.53 42.62 27.60
N HIS A 181 12.33 41.68 27.07
CA HIS A 181 13.45 41.07 27.82
C HIS A 181 14.61 42.05 28.10
N ASP A 182 14.74 43.12 27.31
CA ASP A 182 15.81 44.12 27.43
C ASP A 182 15.49 45.30 28.38
N ARG A 183 14.41 45.26 29.17
CA ARG A 183 14.20 46.32 30.17
C ARG A 183 15.18 46.16 31.34
N PRO A 184 16.00 47.17 31.66
CA PRO A 184 16.91 47.10 32.79
C PRO A 184 16.11 46.85 34.07
N LYS A 185 16.53 45.84 34.84
CA LYS A 185 15.96 45.57 36.16
C LYS A 185 16.23 46.79 37.03
N VAL A 186 15.17 47.54 37.35
CA VAL A 186 15.25 48.63 38.31
C VAL A 186 15.50 47.99 39.68
N LEU A 187 16.69 48.24 40.22
CA LEU A 187 17.10 47.82 41.56
C LEU A 187 16.17 48.49 42.59
N SER A 188 15.51 47.67 43.42
CA SER A 188 14.89 48.08 44.69
C SER A 188 15.76 47.60 45.84
#